data_AF-A0A813WAH3-F1
#
_entry.id   AF-A0A813WAH3-F1
#
_cell.length_a   1.000
_cell.length_b   1.000
_cell.length_c   1.000
_cell.angle_alpha   90.00
_cell.angle_beta   90.00
_cell.angle_gamma   90.00
#
_symmetry.space_group_name_H-M   'P 1'
#
loop_
_entity.id
_entity.type
_entity.pdbx_description
1 polymer ?
#
loop_
_entity_poly.entity_id
_entity_poly.type
_entity_poly.pdbx_seq_one_letter_code
_entity_poly.pdbx_strand_id
1 'polypeptide(L)'
;MLFSNLQNDRSLPMSLEFIRIRSYVNDTSTFEKSDKLEISGLSDLTQLKQKHLLIIEDIIDTGATMISLKRELEQYHPKSIRIVSLFTKRRPDKKCLLKPDYVGFEVPDHFIVGYALDYNEYFRDLEHICIMKESGIEKYRIIEE
;
A
#
# COMPACT_ATOMS: atom_id res chain seq x y z
N MET A 1 -7.00 4.55 9.47
CA MET A 1 -6.06 5.14 10.47
C MET A 1 -5.11 6.17 9.87
N LEU A 2 -4.37 5.88 8.79
CA LEU A 2 -3.50 6.89 8.14
C LEU A 2 -4.24 8.17 7.74
N PHE A 3 -5.45 8.03 7.20
CA PHE A 3 -6.26 9.15 6.72
C PHE A 3 -7.02 9.92 7.80
N SER A 4 -7.32 9.32 8.95
CA SER A 4 -8.20 9.95 9.95
C SER A 4 -7.59 11.20 10.58
N ASN A 5 -6.28 11.41 10.44
CA ASN A 5 -5.56 12.56 10.98
C ASN A 5 -5.35 13.70 9.95
N LEU A 6 -5.90 13.60 8.73
CA LEU A 6 -5.68 14.60 7.68
C LEU A 6 -6.73 15.73 7.63
N GLN A 7 -7.82 15.64 8.40
CA GLN A 7 -8.95 16.56 8.31
C GLN A 7 -9.09 17.42 9.59
N ASN A 8 -8.58 18.65 9.55
CA ASN A 8 -8.82 19.71 10.53
C ASN A 8 -9.27 20.98 9.79
N ASP A 9 -9.79 22.00 10.48
CA ASP A 9 -10.29 23.28 9.88
C ASP A 9 -9.32 24.06 8.98
N ARG A 10 -8.07 23.60 8.82
CA ARG A 10 -7.04 24.16 7.93
C ARG A 10 -6.69 23.26 6.74
N SER A 11 -7.41 22.17 6.52
CA SER A 11 -7.10 21.21 5.45
C SER A 11 -7.50 21.74 4.08
N LEU A 12 -6.69 21.43 3.06
CA LEU A 12 -7.02 21.70 1.66
C LEU A 12 -8.31 20.95 1.26
N PRO A 13 -9.14 21.52 0.36
CA PRO A 13 -10.31 20.83 -0.15
C PRO A 13 -9.86 19.57 -0.92
N MET A 14 -10.28 18.39 -0.44
CA MET A 14 -9.91 17.10 -1.03
C MET A 14 -11.12 16.15 -1.06
N SER A 15 -11.18 15.32 -2.10
CA SER A 15 -12.10 14.19 -2.19
C SER A 15 -11.36 12.91 -1.83
N LEU A 16 -12.00 12.04 -1.07
CA LEU A 16 -11.43 10.78 -0.63
C LEU A 16 -12.11 9.62 -1.37
N GLU A 17 -11.30 8.77 -1.96
CA GLU A 17 -11.72 7.55 -2.65
C GLU A 17 -10.95 6.37 -2.07
N PHE A 18 -11.62 5.23 -1.88
CA PHE A 18 -11.00 4.03 -1.37
C PHE A 18 -10.93 2.98 -2.47
N ILE A 19 -9.74 2.44 -2.67
CA ILE A 19 -9.52 1.31 -3.56
C ILE A 19 -9.02 0.12 -2.76
N ARG A 20 -9.41 -1.07 -3.19
CA ARG A 20 -8.85 -2.32 -2.70
C ARG A 20 -8.07 -2.97 -3.83
N ILE A 21 -6.81 -3.27 -3.55
CA ILE A 21 -5.88 -4.01 -4.40
C ILE A 21 -5.40 -5.20 -3.58
N ARG A 22 -5.41 -6.40 -4.16
CA ARG A 22 -4.85 -7.59 -3.51
C ARG A 22 -3.57 -7.98 -4.21
N SER A 23 -2.48 -8.02 -3.45
CA SER A 23 -1.13 -8.21 -4.00
C SER A 23 -0.26 -9.18 -3.23
N TYR A 24 -0.75 -9.74 -2.12
CA TYR A 24 -0.03 -10.69 -1.26
C TYR A 24 -0.94 -11.84 -0.82
N VAL A 25 -0.32 -13.00 -0.63
CA VAL A 25 -0.81 -14.13 0.15
C VAL A 25 0.35 -14.59 1.03
N ASN A 26 0.11 -14.74 2.34
CA ASN A 26 1.19 -14.90 3.32
C ASN A 26 2.18 -13.71 3.24
N ASP A 27 3.47 -14.00 3.14
CA ASP A 27 4.57 -13.05 3.05
C ASP A 27 5.06 -12.80 1.60
N THR A 28 4.38 -13.38 0.61
CA THR A 28 4.81 -13.35 -0.80
C THR A 28 3.85 -12.56 -1.67
N SER A 29 4.42 -11.75 -2.57
CA SER A 29 3.65 -10.97 -3.55
C SER A 29 3.07 -11.87 -4.63
N THR A 30 1.77 -11.76 -4.91
CA THR A 30 1.07 -12.51 -5.96
C THR A 30 1.22 -11.91 -7.35
N PHE A 31 1.75 -10.68 -7.48
CA PHE A 31 1.92 -10.02 -8.77
C PHE A 31 2.80 -10.76 -9.78
N GLU A 32 3.71 -11.62 -9.34
CA GLU A 32 4.52 -12.43 -10.26
C GLU A 32 3.69 -13.48 -11.02
N LYS A 33 2.46 -13.76 -10.57
CA LYS A 33 1.57 -14.80 -11.14
C LYS A 33 0.42 -14.23 -11.98
N SER A 34 0.14 -12.93 -11.96
CA SER A 34 -0.99 -12.33 -12.70
C SER A 34 -0.65 -10.93 -13.23
N ASP A 35 -0.66 -10.77 -14.56
CA ASP A 35 -0.35 -9.50 -15.25
C ASP A 35 -1.38 -8.38 -15.07
N LYS A 36 -2.53 -8.67 -14.42
CA LYS A 36 -3.64 -7.74 -14.28
C LYS A 36 -3.89 -7.39 -12.81
N LEU A 37 -3.90 -6.10 -12.51
CA LEU A 37 -4.19 -5.56 -11.20
C LEU A 37 -5.71 -5.45 -11.02
N GLU A 38 -6.27 -6.21 -10.08
CA GLU A 38 -7.69 -6.12 -9.73
C GLU A 38 -7.92 -4.92 -8.81
N ILE A 39 -8.50 -3.84 -9.34
CA ILE A 39 -8.96 -2.69 -8.56
C ILE A 39 -10.45 -2.86 -8.29
N SER A 40 -10.84 -2.75 -7.03
CA SER A 40 -12.25 -2.63 -6.62
C SER A 40 -12.44 -1.39 -5.74
N GLY A 41 -13.66 -0.86 -5.67
CA GLY A 41 -14.01 0.28 -4.81
C GLY A 41 -14.19 1.62 -5.53
N LEU A 42 -13.57 1.82 -6.69
CA LEU A 42 -13.83 2.97 -7.57
C LEU A 42 -14.90 2.61 -8.60
N SER A 43 -16.06 3.29 -8.54
CA SER A 43 -17.19 3.04 -9.44
C SER A 43 -16.97 3.61 -10.85
N ASP A 44 -16.26 4.73 -10.96
CA ASP A 44 -15.91 5.38 -12.22
C ASP A 44 -14.50 5.98 -12.11
N LEU A 45 -13.57 5.48 -12.92
CA LEU A 45 -12.19 5.97 -12.98
C LEU A 45 -12.04 7.20 -13.88
N THR A 46 -13.01 7.50 -14.74
CA THR A 46 -12.95 8.67 -15.65
C THR A 46 -13.02 9.99 -14.88
N GLN A 47 -13.58 9.99 -13.67
CA GLN A 47 -13.60 11.16 -12.79
C GLN A 47 -12.21 11.65 -12.35
N LEU A 48 -11.18 10.83 -12.53
CA LEU A 48 -9.79 11.16 -12.19
C LEU A 48 -9.14 12.09 -13.21
N LYS A 49 -9.75 12.22 -14.40
CA LYS A 49 -9.25 13.07 -15.48
C LYS A 49 -9.07 14.50 -15.00
N GLN A 50 -7.90 15.06 -15.31
CA GLN A 50 -7.53 16.43 -14.95
C GLN A 50 -7.54 16.74 -13.43
N LYS A 51 -7.48 15.73 -12.55
CA LYS A 51 -7.33 15.90 -11.10
C LYS A 51 -5.89 15.65 -10.64
N HIS A 52 -5.50 16.25 -9.51
CA HIS A 52 -4.28 15.90 -8.81
C HIS A 52 -4.56 14.73 -7.88
N LEU A 53 -3.87 13.61 -8.06
CA LEU A 53 -4.04 12.40 -7.27
C LEU A 53 -2.90 12.27 -6.26
N LEU A 54 -3.26 11.95 -5.02
CA LEU A 54 -2.33 11.55 -3.97
C LEU A 54 -2.73 10.14 -3.51
N ILE A 55 -1.93 9.14 -3.89
CA ILE A 55 -2.09 7.75 -3.46
C ILE A 55 -1.46 7.62 -2.07
N ILE A 56 -2.19 7.07 -1.11
CA ILE A 56 -1.69 6.85 0.25
C ILE A 56 -1.66 5.35 0.52
N GLU A 57 -0.47 4.83 0.79
CA GLU A 57 -0.23 3.42 1.09
C GLU A 57 0.33 3.27 2.52
N ASP A 58 0.05 2.16 3.18
CA ASP A 58 0.61 1.85 4.49
C ASP A 58 2.10 1.48 4.40
N ILE A 59 2.47 0.57 3.50
CA ILE A 59 3.85 0.11 3.33
C ILE A 59 4.21 -0.12 1.87
N ILE A 60 5.37 0.38 1.46
CA ILE A 60 5.99 0.05 0.18
C ILE A 60 7.18 -0.86 0.43
N ASP A 61 7.04 -2.10 -0.05
CA ASP A 61 8.12 -3.10 -0.03
C ASP A 61 8.90 -3.09 -1.37
N THR A 62 8.48 -3.89 -2.34
CA THR A 62 9.13 -3.94 -3.67
C THR A 62 8.75 -2.76 -4.57
N GLY A 63 7.62 -2.12 -4.27
CA GLY A 63 7.01 -1.08 -5.10
C GLY A 63 6.16 -1.60 -6.27
N ALA A 64 6.11 -2.91 -6.51
CA ALA A 64 5.41 -3.50 -7.66
C ALA A 64 3.92 -3.10 -7.72
N THR A 65 3.20 -3.19 -6.59
CA THR A 65 1.79 -2.79 -6.49
C THR A 65 1.57 -1.34 -6.91
N MET A 66 2.38 -0.43 -6.37
CA MET A 66 2.25 1.00 -6.64
C MET A 66 2.68 1.39 -8.05
N ILE A 67 3.66 0.70 -8.64
CA ILE A 67 4.04 0.89 -10.06
C ILE A 67 2.88 0.51 -10.97
N SER A 68 2.30 -0.67 -10.75
CA SER A 68 1.17 -1.16 -11.54
C SER A 68 -0.05 -0.27 -11.37
N LEU A 69 -0.37 0.15 -10.13
CA LEU A 69 -1.46 1.08 -9.87
C LEU A 69 -1.24 2.43 -10.56
N LYS A 70 -0.05 3.02 -10.42
CA LYS A 70 0.27 4.29 -11.08
C LYS A 70 0.10 4.19 -12.59
N ARG A 71 0.61 3.12 -13.21
CA ARG A 71 0.46 2.87 -14.66
C ARG A 71 -1.00 2.74 -15.07
N GLU A 72 -1.83 2.09 -14.26
CA GLU A 72 -3.27 1.98 -14.53
C GLU A 72 -3.96 3.35 -14.47
N LEU A 73 -3.69 4.13 -13.42
CA LEU A 73 -4.31 5.44 -13.23
C LEU A 73 -3.84 6.50 -14.24
N GLU A 74 -2.63 6.39 -14.77
CA GLU A 74 -2.10 7.29 -15.82
C GLU A 74 -2.95 7.26 -17.11
N GLN A 75 -3.62 6.14 -17.41
CA GLN A 75 -4.50 5.99 -18.58
C GLN A 75 -5.71 6.93 -18.54
N TYR A 76 -6.09 7.42 -17.36
CA TYR A 76 -7.21 8.34 -17.17
C TYR A 76 -6.81 9.83 -17.25
N HIS A 77 -5.55 10.12 -17.59
CA HIS A 77 -5.01 11.47 -17.77
C HIS A 77 -5.24 12.43 -16.57
N PRO A 78 -4.82 12.04 -15.34
CA PRO A 78 -4.78 12.97 -14.22
C PRO A 78 -3.76 14.09 -14.47
N LYS A 79 -3.90 15.23 -13.77
CA LYS A 79 -2.92 16.33 -13.82
C LYS A 79 -1.58 15.95 -13.20
N SER A 80 -1.61 15.15 -12.13
CA SER A 80 -0.42 14.60 -11.49
C SER A 80 -0.80 13.39 -10.65
N ILE A 81 0.15 12.47 -10.47
CA ILE A 81 0.05 11.39 -9.47
C ILE A 81 1.25 11.51 -8.54
N ARG A 82 0.97 11.59 -7.24
CA ARG A 82 1.96 11.54 -6.16
C ARG A 82 1.66 10.35 -5.27
N ILE A 83 2.69 9.77 -4.68
CA ILE A 83 2.58 8.60 -3.80
C ILE A 83 3.17 8.97 -2.43
N VAL A 84 2.37 8.80 -1.39
CA VAL A 84 2.81 8.85 0.00
C VAL A 84 2.72 7.46 0.59
N SER A 85 3.73 7.07 1.36
CA SER A 85 3.68 5.84 2.15
C SER A 85 4.12 6.08 3.58
N LEU A 86 3.45 5.42 4.53
CA LEU A 86 3.85 5.49 5.92
C LEU A 86 5.18 4.77 6.17
N PHE A 87 5.37 3.60 5.56
CA PHE A 87 6.58 2.80 5.71
C PHE A 87 7.22 2.46 4.35
N THR A 88 8.54 2.55 4.25
CA THR A 88 9.30 1.95 3.16
C THR A 88 10.34 0.97 3.70
N LYS A 89 10.52 -0.20 3.07
CA LYS A 89 11.54 -1.17 3.50
C LYS A 89 12.90 -0.86 2.90
N ARG A 90 13.93 -0.87 3.76
CA ARG A 90 15.34 -0.82 3.34
C ARG A 90 15.76 -2.12 2.71
N ARG A 91 15.88 -2.12 1.39
CA ARG A 91 16.43 -3.25 0.62
C ARG A 91 17.70 -2.83 -0.10
N PRO A 92 18.89 -3.01 0.51
CA PRO A 92 20.17 -2.69 -0.12
C PRO A 92 20.38 -3.45 -1.44
N ASP A 93 19.92 -4.71 -1.49
CA ASP A 93 20.20 -5.64 -2.58
C ASP A 93 19.08 -5.72 -3.63
N LYS A 94 17.89 -5.23 -3.29
CA LYS A 94 16.75 -5.15 -4.21
C LYS A 94 16.41 -3.69 -4.40
N LYS A 95 16.82 -3.11 -5.54
CA LYS A 95 16.39 -1.76 -5.93
C LYS A 95 14.87 -1.70 -5.79
N CYS A 96 14.36 -0.99 -4.77
CA CYS A 96 12.96 -0.63 -4.74
C CYS A 96 12.70 0.15 -6.02
N LEU A 97 11.88 -0.42 -6.91
CA LEU A 97 11.70 0.13 -8.27
C LEU A 97 10.93 1.46 -8.25
N LEU A 98 10.37 1.82 -7.09
CA LEU A 98 9.60 3.03 -6.87
C LEU A 98 10.10 3.75 -5.63
N LYS A 99 10.48 5.02 -5.79
CA LYS A 99 10.68 5.94 -4.67
C LYS A 99 9.40 6.73 -4.45
N PRO A 100 8.73 6.64 -3.28
CA PRO A 100 7.56 7.45 -2.97
C PRO A 100 7.93 8.94 -2.93
N ASP A 101 7.00 9.82 -3.29
CA ASP A 101 7.21 11.27 -3.20
C ASP A 101 7.30 11.73 -1.74
N TYR A 102 6.58 11.04 -0.84
CA TYR A 102 6.58 11.29 0.59
C TYR A 102 6.68 9.98 1.37
N VAL A 103 7.55 9.94 2.38
CA VAL A 103 7.77 8.76 3.22
C VAL A 103 7.68 9.19 4.68
N GLY A 104 6.89 8.47 5.48
CA GLY A 104 6.84 8.66 6.93
C GLY A 104 8.08 8.10 7.61
N PHE A 105 8.29 6.79 7.47
CA PHE A 105 9.36 6.04 8.12
C PHE A 105 10.03 5.06 7.17
N GLU A 106 11.33 4.90 7.34
CA GLU A 106 12.11 3.88 6.65
C GLU A 106 12.48 2.78 7.66
N VAL A 107 12.10 1.53 7.37
CA VAL A 107 12.21 0.39 8.28
C VAL A 107 13.18 -0.67 7.73
N PRO A 108 13.80 -1.53 8.59
CA PRO A 108 14.56 -2.68 8.11
C PRO A 108 13.71 -3.66 7.28
N ASP A 109 14.36 -4.53 6.50
CA ASP A 109 13.67 -5.60 5.73
C ASP A 109 13.21 -6.76 6.63
N HIS A 110 12.23 -6.47 7.48
CA HIS A 110 11.54 -7.46 8.30
C HIS A 110 10.05 -7.44 7.99
N PHE A 111 9.38 -8.55 8.26
CA PHE A 111 7.93 -8.61 8.19
C PHE A 111 7.35 -7.89 9.42
N ILE A 112 6.55 -6.85 9.19
CA ILE A 112 5.96 -6.04 10.24
C ILE A 112 4.43 -6.12 10.21
N VAL A 113 3.83 -6.05 11.39
CA VAL A 113 2.37 -6.10 11.61
C VAL A 113 1.96 -5.04 12.62
N GLY A 114 0.65 -4.77 12.71
CA GLY A 114 0.12 -3.74 13.60
C GLY A 114 -0.10 -2.41 12.91
N TYR A 115 -0.88 -1.55 13.53
CA TYR A 115 -1.27 -0.25 13.00
C TYR A 115 -1.87 -0.35 11.59
N ALA A 116 -2.86 -1.22 11.44
CA ALA A 116 -3.50 -1.65 10.20
C ALA A 116 -2.68 -2.56 9.26
N LEU A 117 -1.37 -2.75 9.47
CA LEU A 117 -0.60 -3.79 8.78
C LEU A 117 -0.98 -5.17 9.30
N ASP A 118 -1.03 -6.16 8.41
CA ASP A 118 -1.50 -7.50 8.73
C ASP A 118 -0.57 -8.62 8.30
N TYR A 119 -0.84 -9.79 8.87
CA TYR A 119 -0.44 -11.06 8.28
C TYR A 119 -1.69 -11.93 8.16
N ASN A 120 -2.15 -12.20 6.93
CA ASN A 120 -3.36 -12.97 6.66
C ASN A 120 -4.60 -12.44 7.43
N GLU A 121 -4.79 -11.12 7.41
CA GLU A 121 -5.86 -10.37 8.09
C GLU A 121 -5.77 -10.31 9.63
N TYR A 122 -4.73 -10.90 10.25
CA TYR A 122 -4.49 -10.79 11.69
C TYR A 122 -3.66 -9.54 12.03
N PHE A 123 -3.78 -9.08 13.28
CA PHE A 123 -2.94 -8.05 13.92
C PHE A 123 -3.16 -6.59 13.49
N ARG A 124 -4.12 -6.31 12.60
CA ARG A 124 -4.44 -4.93 12.16
C ARG A 124 -4.78 -3.98 13.31
N ASP A 125 -5.31 -4.53 14.39
CA ASP A 125 -5.83 -3.85 15.58
C ASP A 125 -4.77 -3.49 16.62
N LEU A 126 -3.52 -3.95 16.46
CA LEU A 126 -2.44 -3.57 17.37
C LEU A 126 -2.14 -2.07 17.22
N GLU A 127 -2.08 -1.34 18.33
CA GLU A 127 -1.79 0.10 18.35
C GLU A 127 -0.32 0.45 18.10
N HIS A 128 0.53 -0.56 17.94
CA HIS A 128 1.98 -0.43 17.75
C HIS A 128 2.46 -1.34 16.62
N ILE A 129 3.56 -0.94 16.00
CA ILE A 129 4.23 -1.72 14.95
C ILE A 129 5.13 -2.78 15.62
N CYS A 130 4.97 -4.03 15.19
CA CYS A 130 5.77 -5.16 15.65
C CYS A 130 6.51 -5.83 14.49
N ILE A 131 7.69 -6.37 14.75
CA ILE A 131 8.33 -7.34 13.85
C ILE A 131 7.74 -8.73 14.17
N MET A 132 7.27 -9.43 13.14
CA MET A 132 6.70 -10.76 13.30
C MET A 132 7.81 -11.81 13.42
N LYS A 133 7.74 -12.64 14.46
CA LYS A 133 8.65 -13.78 14.65
C LYS A 133 8.30 -14.91 13.69
N GLU A 134 9.27 -15.74 13.33
CA GLU A 134 9.08 -16.93 12.49
C GLU A 134 8.00 -17.87 13.04
N SER A 135 7.97 -18.09 14.36
CA SER A 135 6.91 -18.88 15.02
C SER A 135 5.51 -18.31 14.83
N GLY A 136 5.40 -16.98 14.71
CA GLY A 136 4.16 -16.31 14.36
C GLY A 136 3.79 -16.53 12.90
N ILE A 137 4.75 -16.35 11.99
CA ILE A 137 4.55 -16.59 10.55
C ILE A 137 4.01 -18.00 10.32
N GLU A 138 4.66 -19.03 10.88
CA GLU A 138 4.20 -20.42 10.72
C GLU A 138 2.81 -20.65 11.30
N LYS A 139 2.53 -20.10 12.49
CA LYS A 139 1.24 -20.32 13.18
C LYS A 139 0.04 -19.77 12.40
N TYR A 140 0.22 -18.65 11.70
CA TYR A 140 -0.86 -17.95 11.00
C TYR A 140 -0.80 -18.13 9.48
N ARG A 141 0.10 -18.98 8.96
CA ARG A 141 0.23 -19.24 7.53
C ARG A 141 -1.05 -19.90 7.00
N ILE A 142 -1.54 -19.42 5.87
CA ILE A 142 -2.62 -20.12 5.14
C ILE A 142 -1.97 -21.28 4.38
N ILE A 143 -2.42 -22.50 4.68
CA ILE A 143 -2.10 -23.70 3.92
C ILE A 143 -3.25 -23.89 2.94
N GLU A 144 -3.01 -23.67 1.65
CA GLU A 144 -3.96 -24.04 0.61
C GLU A 144 -4.01 -25.58 0.53
N GLU A 145 -5.22 -26.16 0.57
CA GLU A 145 -5.46 -27.59 0.34
C GLU A 145 -5.24 -27.98 -1.13
#